data_AF-A0A396GL70-F1
#
_entry.id   AF-A0A396GL70-F1
#
_cell.length_a   1.000
_cell.length_b   1.000
_cell.length_c   1.000
_cell.angle_alpha   90.00
_cell.angle_beta   90.00
_cell.angle_gamma   90.00
#
_symmetry.space_group_name_H-M   'P 1'
#
loop_
_entity.id
_entity.type
_entity.pdbx_description
1 polymer ?
#
loop_
_entity_poly.entity_id
_entity_poly.type
_entity_poly.pdbx_seq_one_letter_code
_entity_poly.pdbx_strand_id
1 'polypeptide(L)' 'MIKFLKFVYGMIILISLFFAVRDVSAAPPVYCIEDEDCYDLCTSPLVEICTNYQCICLKRF' A
#
# COMPACT_ATOMS: atom_id res chain seq x y z
N MET A 1 29.36 24.03 -1.96
CA MET A 1 28.66 23.36 -0.84
C MET A 1 27.14 23.41 -0.96
N ILE A 2 26.51 24.57 -1.19
CA ILE A 2 25.02 24.71 -1.25
C ILE A 2 24.34 23.77 -2.27
N LYS A 3 24.98 23.51 -3.42
CA LYS A 3 24.45 22.58 -4.45
C LYS A 3 24.40 21.13 -3.97
N PHE A 4 25.38 20.70 -3.20
CA PHE A 4 25.42 19.36 -2.62
C PHE A 4 24.34 19.20 -1.55
N LEU A 5 24.14 20.24 -0.73
CA LEU A 5 23.09 20.25 0.29
C LEU A 5 21.69 20.15 -0.30
N LYS A 6 21.43 20.82 -1.43
CA LYS A 6 20.17 20.69 -2.20
C LYS A 6 19.96 19.28 -2.74
N PHE A 7 21.03 18.63 -3.22
CA PHE A 7 20.95 17.26 -3.73
C PHE A 7 20.60 16.26 -2.64
N VAL A 8 21.23 16.36 -1.46
CA VAL A 8 20.92 15.51 -0.30
C VAL A 8 19.48 15.72 0.17
N TYR A 9 19.01 16.97 0.22
CA TYR A 9 17.62 17.27 0.57
C TYR A 9 16.62 16.65 -0.42
N GLY A 10 16.91 16.72 -1.73
CA GLY A 10 16.08 16.06 -2.74
C GLY A 10 16.01 14.55 -2.58
N MET A 11 17.13 13.91 -2.26
CA MET A 11 17.18 12.46 -2.00
C MET A 11 16.38 12.07 -0.76
N ILE A 12 16.46 12.83 0.33
CA ILE A 12 15.68 12.57 1.54
C ILE A 12 14.18 12.66 1.24
N ILE A 13 13.74 13.68 0.51
CA ILE A 13 12.32 13.84 0.15
C ILE A 13 11.83 12.65 -0.69
N LEU A 14 12.62 12.20 -1.67
CA LEU A 14 12.27 11.04 -2.49
C LEU A 14 12.15 9.75 -1.67
N ILE A 15 13.08 9.53 -0.74
CA ILE A 15 13.04 8.38 0.16
C ILE A 15 11.81 8.45 1.09
N SER A 16 11.53 9.62 1.66
CA SER A 16 10.34 9.83 2.49
C SER A 16 9.04 9.61 1.73
N LEU A 17 8.95 10.06 0.47
CA LEU A 17 7.79 9.80 -0.38
C LEU A 17 7.61 8.30 -0.67
N PHE A 18 8.70 7.56 -0.89
CA PHE A 18 8.65 6.12 -1.08
C PHE A 18 8.12 5.38 0.16
N PHE A 19 8.60 5.76 1.36
CA PHE A 19 8.09 5.19 2.61
C PHE A 19 6.65 5.61 2.90
N ALA A 20 6.27 6.86 2.64
CA ALA A 20 4.90 7.32 2.83
C ALA A 20 3.89 6.57 1.93
N VAL A 21 4.25 6.32 0.67
CA VAL A 21 3.41 5.51 -0.23
C VAL A 21 3.34 4.06 0.24
N ARG A 22 4.43 3.53 0.80
CA ARG A 22 4.44 2.21 1.43
C ARG A 22 3.50 2.17 2.62
N ASP A 23 3.60 3.06 3.60
CA ASP A 23 2.70 3.08 4.77
C ASP A 23 1.21 3.19 4.39
N VAL A 24 0.87 4.00 3.38
CA VAL A 24 -0.53 4.14 2.91
C VAL A 24 -1.02 2.87 2.19
N SER A 25 -0.12 2.08 1.60
CA SER A 25 -0.44 0.80 0.93
C SER A 25 -0.07 -0.44 1.75
N ALA A 26 0.50 -0.27 2.95
CA ALA A 26 1.02 -1.33 3.81
C ALA A 26 0.17 -1.44 5.07
N ALA A 27 -1.15 -1.55 4.89
CA ALA A 27 -1.83 -2.50 5.75
C ALA A 27 -1.03 -3.81 5.64
N PRO A 28 -0.67 -4.46 6.77
CA PRO A 28 0.05 -5.72 6.72
C PRO A 28 -0.71 -6.64 5.76
N PRO A 29 0.00 -7.36 4.86
CA PRO A 29 -0.68 -8.23 3.91
C PRO A 29 -1.55 -9.19 4.72
N VAL A 30 -2.87 -9.04 4.60
CA VAL A 30 -3.79 -10.01 5.18
C VAL A 30 -3.71 -11.22 4.29
N TYR A 31 -3.08 -12.25 4.82
CA TYR A 31 -2.97 -13.53 4.16
C TYR A 31 -4.33 -14.23 4.21
N CYS A 32 -4.71 -14.81 3.09
CA CYS A 32 -5.97 -15.52 2.92
C CYS A 32 -5.72 -16.84 2.19
N ILE A 33 -6.60 -17.80 2.41
CA ILE A 33 -6.71 -19.04 1.64
C ILE A 33 -8.01 -19.00 0.83
N GLU A 34 -9.05 -18.45 1.44
CA GLU A 34 -10.38 -18.27 0.84
C GLU A 34 -10.79 -16.80 0.88
N ASP A 35 -11.75 -16.41 0.05
CA ASP A 35 -12.28 -15.04 0.01
C ASP A 35 -12.87 -14.63 1.37
N GLU A 36 -13.39 -15.60 2.13
CA GLU A 36 -13.95 -15.39 3.47
C GLU A 36 -12.89 -14.95 4.48
N ASP A 37 -11.60 -15.27 4.29
CA ASP A 37 -10.55 -14.83 5.22
C ASP A 37 -10.31 -13.31 5.18
N CYS A 38 -10.81 -12.66 4.14
CA CYS A 38 -10.80 -11.22 3.96
C CYS A 38 -12.10 -10.65 4.54
N TYR A 39 -12.05 -10.22 5.81
CA TYR A 39 -13.16 -9.55 6.50
C TYR A 39 -12.84 -8.07 6.76
N ASP A 40 -13.79 -7.20 6.41
CA ASP A 40 -13.80 -5.75 6.70
C ASP A 40 -12.52 -4.99 6.24
N LEU A 41 -11.84 -5.49 5.21
CA LEU A 41 -10.65 -4.84 4.66
C LEU A 41 -11.01 -3.72 3.69
N CYS A 42 -12.15 -3.82 3.01
CA CYS A 42 -12.49 -2.90 1.94
C CYS A 42 -13.69 -2.03 2.32
N THR A 43 -13.59 -0.74 1.99
CA THR A 43 -14.72 0.18 2.08
C THR A 43 -15.63 0.01 0.87
N SER A 44 -16.95 0.04 1.10
CA SER A 44 -17.95 0.04 0.03
C SER A 44 -17.63 1.12 -1.03
N PRO A 45 -17.67 0.84 -2.34
CA PRO A 45 -18.31 -0.31 -3.03
C PRO A 45 -17.32 -1.42 -3.46
N LEU A 46 -16.15 -1.50 -2.84
CA LEU A 46 -15.13 -2.48 -3.17
C LEU A 46 -15.51 -3.86 -2.60
N VAL A 47 -15.16 -4.93 -3.33
CA VAL A 47 -15.33 -6.32 -2.92
C VAL A 47 -13.98 -6.89 -2.55
N GLU A 48 -13.96 -7.60 -1.43
CA GLU A 48 -12.81 -8.34 -0.91
C GLU A 48 -12.67 -9.65 -1.69
N ILE A 49 -11.49 -9.91 -2.23
CA ILE A 49 -11.16 -11.19 -2.84
C ILE A 49 -9.78 -11.66 -2.41
N CYS A 50 -9.61 -12.97 -2.31
CA CYS A 50 -8.33 -13.60 -2.07
C CYS A 50 -7.63 -13.93 -3.38
N THR A 51 -6.49 -13.30 -3.64
CA THR A 51 -5.65 -13.63 -4.80
C THR A 51 -4.20 -13.82 -4.39
N ASN A 52 -3.55 -14.88 -4.86
CA ASN A 52 -2.15 -15.17 -4.55
C ASN A 52 -1.84 -15.14 -3.03
N TYR A 53 -2.74 -15.69 -2.21
CA TYR A 53 -2.65 -15.68 -0.75
C TYR A 53 -2.67 -14.27 -0.13
N GLN A 54 -3.23 -13.29 -0.81
CA GLN A 54 -3.37 -11.92 -0.34
C GLN A 54 -4.77 -11.38 -0.60
N CYS A 55 -5.34 -10.75 0.41
CA CYS A 55 -6.59 -10.02 0.26
C CYS A 55 -6.38 -8.75 -0.58
N ILE A 56 -7.19 -8.57 -1.62
CA ILE A 56 -7.22 -7.35 -2.42
C ILE A 56 -8.65 -6.81 -2.54
N CYS A 57 -8.75 -5.48 -2.68
CA CYS A 57 -10.02 -4.79 -2.92
C CYS A 57 -10.22 -4.56 -4.42
N LEU A 58 -11.28 -5.13 -5.00
CA LEU A 58 -11.67 -4.88 -6.39
C LEU A 58 -13.00 -4.14 -6.48
N LYS A 59 -13.11 -3.21 -7.43
CA LYS A 59 -14.38 -2.55 -7.74
C LYS A 59 -15.22 -3.47 -8.63
N ARG A 60 -16.39 -3.91 -8.15
CA ARG A 60 -17.37 -4.64 -8.97
C ARG A 60 -18.04 -3.64 -9.92
N PHE A 61 -17.80 -3.78 -11.22
CA PHE A 61 -18.48 -3.02 -12.28
C PHE A 61 -19.78 -3.70 -12.70
#